data_AF-A0AAU4XBD5-F1
#
_entry.id   AF-A0AAU4XBD5-F1
#
_cell.length_a   1.000
_cell.length_b   1.000
_cell.length_c   1.000
_cell.angle_alpha   90.00
_cell.angle_beta   90.00
_cell.angle_gamma   90.00
#
_symmetry.space_group_name_H-M   'P 1'
#
loop_
_entity.id
_entity.type
_entity.pdbx_description
1 polymer ?
#
loop_
_entity_poly.entity_id
_entity_poly.type
_entity_poly.pdbx_seq_one_letter_code
_entity_poly.pdbx_strand_id
1 'polypeptide(L)'
;MHRMTDKVQQEHNRNTICNKTGVGKWTAHPDATGDTQGVQCDEFPFAATQESGGIPTPVVNGGICAQLFAQKQDDGTWRLFDDDGYDPPTWKEICGRASMPGKQNGDAGRGPGLSGFFTKARVQNGGAFYMEVPQMEGCNPDDVCVIRP
;
A
#
# COMPACT_ATOMS: atom_id res chain seq x y z
N MET A 1 -12.96 -5.14 2.23
CA MET A 1 -11.89 -6.11 1.95
C MET A 1 -12.18 -7.42 2.68
N HIS A 2 -11.65 -8.54 2.20
CA HIS A 2 -11.80 -9.86 2.81
C HIS A 2 -10.44 -10.45 3.13
N ARG A 3 -10.30 -11.05 4.32
CA ARG A 3 -9.02 -11.61 4.78
C ARG A 3 -8.58 -12.80 3.91
N MET A 4 -7.32 -12.79 3.47
CA MET A 4 -6.62 -13.96 2.92
C MET A 4 -5.78 -14.61 4.02
N THR A 5 -5.83 -15.93 4.18
CA THR A 5 -4.98 -16.68 5.15
C THR A 5 -3.94 -17.58 4.50
N ASP A 6 -4.08 -17.87 3.21
CA ASP A 6 -3.10 -18.66 2.46
C ASP A 6 -1.80 -17.85 2.31
N LYS A 7 -0.75 -18.29 2.99
CA LYS A 7 0.55 -17.62 2.97
C LYS A 7 1.24 -17.70 1.62
N VAL A 8 1.02 -18.77 0.86
CA VAL A 8 1.59 -18.90 -0.50
C VAL A 8 0.95 -17.86 -1.40
N GLN A 9 -0.37 -17.68 -1.31
CA GLN A 9 -1.06 -16.63 -2.05
C GLN A 9 -0.66 -15.23 -1.59
N GLN A 10 -0.49 -14.99 -0.29
CA GLN A 10 -0.01 -13.70 0.23
C GLN A 10 1.38 -13.35 -0.30
N GLU A 11 2.30 -14.33 -0.30
CA GLU A 11 3.64 -14.15 -0.83
C GLU A 11 3.62 -13.92 -2.34
N HIS A 12 2.79 -14.67 -3.07
CA HIS A 12 2.57 -14.43 -4.50
C HIS A 12 2.07 -13.00 -4.74
N ASN A 13 1.05 -12.57 -4.00
CA ASN A 13 0.48 -11.23 -4.11
C ASN A 13 1.55 -10.14 -3.94
N ARG A 14 2.31 -10.25 -2.84
CA ARG A 14 3.42 -9.34 -2.53
C ARG A 14 4.48 -9.35 -3.62
N ASN A 15 4.83 -10.52 -4.13
CA ASN A 15 5.84 -10.70 -5.16
C ASN A 15 5.36 -10.27 -6.56
N THR A 16 4.05 -10.11 -6.77
CA THR A 16 3.48 -9.53 -8.00
C THR A 16 3.50 -8.01 -7.95
N ILE A 17 3.07 -7.40 -6.84
CA ILE A 17 2.99 -5.94 -6.73
C ILE A 17 4.34 -5.32 -6.39
N CYS A 18 5.02 -5.85 -5.37
CA CYS A 18 6.31 -5.37 -4.89
C CYS A 18 7.47 -6.22 -5.40
N ASN A 19 7.40 -6.67 -6.66
CA ASN A 19 8.40 -7.53 -7.26
C ASN A 19 9.79 -6.88 -7.24
N LYS A 20 10.81 -7.63 -6.84
CA LYS A 20 12.19 -7.13 -6.72
C LYS A 20 13.03 -7.35 -7.97
N THR A 21 12.49 -8.08 -8.95
CA THR A 21 13.18 -8.50 -10.17
C THR A 21 12.21 -8.53 -11.36
N GLY A 22 12.75 -8.48 -12.57
CA GLY A 22 11.98 -8.59 -13.81
C GLY A 22 11.21 -7.33 -14.21
N VAL A 23 10.28 -7.49 -15.14
CA VAL A 23 9.42 -6.40 -15.64
C VAL A 23 8.50 -5.91 -14.52
N GLY A 24 8.33 -4.60 -14.42
CA GLY A 24 7.50 -3.98 -13.37
C GLY A 24 8.16 -3.91 -12.00
N LYS A 25 9.45 -4.32 -11.90
CA LYS A 25 10.24 -4.28 -10.65
C LYS A 25 10.02 -2.97 -9.93
N TRP A 26 9.67 -3.06 -8.65
CA TRP A 26 9.61 -1.90 -7.78
C TRP A 26 11.03 -1.41 -7.44
N THR A 27 11.21 -0.10 -7.56
CA THR A 27 12.37 0.65 -7.10
C THR A 27 11.89 1.77 -6.20
N ALA A 28 12.55 2.00 -5.08
CA ALA A 28 12.22 3.12 -4.22
C ALA A 28 12.39 4.45 -4.98
N HIS A 29 11.40 5.33 -4.86
CA HIS A 29 11.49 6.69 -5.36
C HIS A 29 12.62 7.45 -4.63
N PRO A 30 13.48 8.21 -5.33
CA PRO A 30 14.64 8.87 -4.71
C PRO A 30 14.25 9.90 -3.63
N ASP A 31 13.10 10.54 -3.77
CA ASP A 31 12.61 11.55 -2.82
C ASP A 31 11.78 10.96 -1.67
N ALA A 32 11.54 9.64 -1.68
CA ALA A 32 10.82 8.98 -0.60
C ALA A 32 11.65 9.07 0.70
N THR A 33 11.01 9.50 1.78
CA THR A 33 11.69 9.58 3.07
C THR A 33 11.66 8.21 3.75
N GLY A 34 12.83 7.60 3.93
CA GLY A 34 12.98 6.37 4.72
C GLY A 34 12.99 6.62 6.23
N ASP A 35 12.77 5.56 7.01
CA ASP A 35 12.98 5.57 8.46
C ASP A 35 14.09 4.59 8.86
N THR A 36 14.11 4.11 10.11
CA THR A 36 15.12 3.17 10.61
C THR A 36 15.14 1.82 9.88
N GLN A 37 14.12 1.52 9.06
CA GLN A 37 14.06 0.35 8.18
C GLN A 37 14.13 0.72 6.68
N GLY A 38 14.56 1.94 6.37
CA GLY A 38 14.71 2.46 5.01
C GLY A 38 13.36 2.76 4.35
N VAL A 39 13.34 2.70 3.01
CA VAL A 39 12.13 2.80 2.19
C VAL A 39 11.71 1.39 1.76
N GLN A 40 10.42 1.09 1.87
CA GLN A 40 9.82 -0.19 1.53
C GLN A 40 8.66 0.01 0.56
N CYS A 41 8.42 -1.00 -0.27
CA CYS A 41 7.22 -1.07 -1.09
C CYS A 41 6.00 -1.34 -0.20
N ASP A 42 4.99 -0.49 -0.31
CA ASP A 42 3.65 -0.73 0.21
C ASP A 42 2.66 -1.04 -0.92
N GLU A 43 1.58 -1.75 -0.60
CA GLU A 43 0.56 -2.15 -1.57
C GLU A 43 -0.84 -2.04 -0.97
N PHE A 44 -1.77 -1.49 -1.75
CA PHE A 44 -3.18 -1.45 -1.42
C PHE A 44 -4.02 -1.88 -2.64
N PRO A 45 -5.02 -2.77 -2.49
CA PRO A 45 -5.33 -3.54 -1.28
C PRO A 45 -4.19 -4.47 -0.84
N PHE A 46 -4.07 -4.71 0.46
CA PHE A 46 -2.94 -5.45 1.05
C PHE A 46 -2.83 -6.88 0.50
N ALA A 47 -1.60 -7.42 0.38
CA ALA A 47 -1.36 -8.80 -0.03
C ALA A 47 -2.11 -9.86 0.81
N ALA A 48 -2.44 -9.54 2.07
CA ALA A 48 -3.24 -10.37 2.97
C ALA A 48 -4.76 -10.23 2.78
N THR A 49 -5.21 -9.82 1.59
CA THR A 49 -6.63 -9.67 1.24
C THR A 49 -7.00 -10.38 -0.07
N GLN A 50 -8.27 -10.68 -0.24
CA GLN A 50 -8.80 -11.26 -1.49
C GLN A 50 -8.92 -10.22 -2.61
N GLU A 51 -8.89 -8.94 -2.27
CA GLU A 51 -8.91 -7.82 -3.22
C GLU A 51 -7.51 -7.35 -3.61
N SER A 52 -6.48 -7.98 -3.09
CA SER A 52 -5.09 -7.69 -3.44
C SER A 52 -4.93 -7.60 -4.95
N GLY A 53 -4.25 -6.55 -5.43
CA GLY A 53 -3.90 -6.43 -6.84
C GLY A 53 -3.05 -7.62 -7.34
N GLY A 54 -2.33 -8.30 -6.44
CA GLY A 54 -1.58 -9.50 -6.81
C GLY A 54 -2.42 -10.77 -7.04
N ILE A 55 -3.75 -10.72 -6.86
CA ILE A 55 -4.64 -11.82 -7.25
C ILE A 55 -4.63 -11.90 -8.79
N PRO A 56 -4.41 -13.11 -9.37
CA PRO A 56 -4.30 -13.25 -10.80
C PRO A 56 -5.59 -12.80 -11.52
N THR A 57 -5.38 -11.95 -12.53
CA THR A 57 -6.33 -11.30 -13.46
C THR A 57 -6.97 -9.98 -13.00
N PRO A 58 -6.73 -8.84 -13.70
CA PRO A 58 -5.84 -8.60 -14.85
C PRO A 58 -4.39 -8.16 -14.50
N VAL A 59 -3.95 -8.21 -13.24
CA VAL A 59 -2.60 -7.69 -12.87
C VAL A 59 -1.48 -8.61 -13.29
N VAL A 60 -0.58 -8.09 -14.12
CA VAL A 60 0.65 -8.77 -14.55
C VAL A 60 1.81 -8.47 -13.61
N ASN A 61 1.91 -7.22 -13.12
CA ASN A 61 2.89 -6.77 -12.14
C ASN A 61 2.40 -5.46 -11.50
N GLY A 62 3.04 -5.03 -10.41
CA GLY A 62 2.64 -3.82 -9.69
C GLY A 62 2.86 -2.51 -10.43
N GLY A 63 3.52 -2.49 -11.60
CA GLY A 63 3.73 -1.27 -12.40
C GLY A 63 2.45 -0.70 -13.01
N ILE A 64 1.35 -1.45 -12.97
CA ILE A 64 0.02 -0.98 -13.42
C ILE A 64 -0.82 -0.37 -12.29
N CYS A 65 -0.33 -0.43 -11.05
CA CYS A 65 -0.98 0.23 -9.92
C CYS A 65 -0.77 1.75 -10.01
N ALA A 66 -1.60 2.53 -9.31
CA ALA A 66 -1.27 3.93 -9.02
C ALA A 66 0.06 3.96 -8.26
N GLN A 67 1.05 4.70 -8.77
CA GLN A 67 2.40 4.74 -8.20
C GLN A 67 2.56 6.00 -7.36
N LEU A 68 3.00 5.83 -6.12
CA LEU A 68 3.04 6.91 -5.13
C LEU A 68 4.35 6.87 -4.33
N PHE A 69 4.69 7.96 -3.65
CA PHE A 69 5.74 7.96 -2.64
C PHE A 69 5.42 8.90 -1.48
N ALA A 70 5.83 8.50 -0.28
CA ALA A 70 5.71 9.34 0.91
C ALA A 70 6.99 10.11 1.18
N GLN A 71 6.85 11.42 1.38
CA GLN A 71 7.96 12.30 1.73
C GLN A 71 7.60 13.12 2.96
N LYS A 72 8.53 13.17 3.91
CA LYS A 72 8.46 14.06 5.06
C LYS A 72 8.93 15.44 4.64
N GLN A 73 8.06 16.43 4.86
CA GLN A 73 8.31 17.82 4.54
C GLN A 73 9.20 18.48 5.61
N ASP A 74 9.76 19.65 5.29
CA ASP A 74 10.60 20.43 6.22
C ASP A 74 9.87 20.85 7.50
N ASP A 75 8.55 21.05 7.42
CA ASP A 75 7.67 21.35 8.57
C ASP A 75 7.37 20.12 9.44
N GLY A 76 7.90 18.95 9.06
CA GLY A 76 7.72 17.68 9.75
C GLY A 76 6.45 16.92 9.37
N THR A 77 5.57 17.49 8.54
CA THR A 77 4.37 16.81 8.03
C THR A 77 4.72 15.75 7.00
N TRP A 78 3.86 14.75 6.85
CA TRP A 78 3.98 13.74 5.81
C TRP A 78 3.02 14.07 4.67
N ARG A 79 3.50 13.90 3.44
CA ARG A 79 2.67 13.99 2.23
C ARG A 79 2.90 12.77 1.36
N LEU A 80 1.84 12.40 0.65
CA LEU A 80 1.87 11.37 -0.37
C LEU A 80 1.81 12.08 -1.73
N PHE A 81 2.70 11.71 -2.62
CA PHE A 81 2.83 12.28 -3.97
C PHE A 81 2.71 11.17 -5.00
N ASP A 82 2.29 11.55 -6.21
CA ASP A 82 2.41 10.69 -7.39
C ASP A 82 3.89 10.47 -7.71
N ASP A 83 4.25 9.23 -8.04
CA ASP A 83 5.60 8.87 -8.50
C ASP A 83 5.77 9.33 -9.95
N ASP A 84 6.58 10.37 -10.16
CA ASP A 84 6.79 11.00 -11.47
C ASP A 84 7.64 10.16 -12.44
N GLY A 85 8.16 9.01 -11.97
CA GLY A 85 8.76 7.98 -12.81
C GLY A 85 7.75 7.15 -13.62
N TYR A 86 6.44 7.38 -13.40
CA TYR A 86 5.34 6.67 -14.05
C TYR A 86 4.30 7.64 -14.62
N ASP A 87 3.39 7.11 -15.45
CA ASP A 87 2.24 7.88 -15.91
C ASP A 87 1.38 8.31 -14.70
N PRO A 88 0.82 9.54 -14.71
CA PRO A 88 -0.06 10.00 -13.64
C PRO A 88 -1.23 9.04 -13.40
N PRO A 89 -1.64 8.82 -12.13
CA PRO A 89 -2.72 7.91 -11.81
C PRO A 89 -4.04 8.38 -12.42
N THR A 90 -4.78 7.44 -13.00
CA THR A 90 -6.13 7.66 -13.52
C THR A 90 -7.21 7.48 -12.45
N TRP A 91 -6.80 6.99 -11.28
CA TRP A 91 -7.64 6.61 -10.15
C TRP A 91 -8.66 5.51 -10.49
N LYS A 92 -8.37 4.75 -11.56
CA LYS A 92 -9.11 3.56 -12.01
C LYS A 92 -8.26 2.29 -11.93
N GLU A 93 -7.01 2.42 -11.51
CA GLU A 93 -6.12 1.32 -11.23
C GLU A 93 -6.71 0.45 -10.13
N ILE A 94 -6.54 -0.86 -10.24
CA ILE A 94 -7.12 -1.79 -9.28
C ILE A 94 -6.32 -1.89 -7.97
N CYS A 95 -5.16 -1.22 -7.93
CA CYS A 95 -4.25 -1.19 -6.81
C CYS A 95 -3.48 0.14 -6.78
N GLY A 96 -2.98 0.48 -5.60
CA GLY A 96 -1.91 1.46 -5.36
C GLY A 96 -0.65 0.75 -4.89
N ARG A 97 0.51 1.29 -5.29
CA ARG A 97 1.84 0.83 -4.88
C ARG A 97 2.68 2.05 -4.51
N ALA A 98 3.27 2.04 -3.31
CA ALA A 98 3.94 3.23 -2.80
C ALA A 98 5.35 2.96 -2.25
N SER A 99 6.23 3.95 -2.39
CA SER A 99 7.50 4.04 -1.65
C SER A 99 7.26 4.66 -0.27
N MET A 100 7.32 3.84 0.79
CA MET A 100 6.92 4.23 2.16
C MET A 100 8.04 4.00 3.19
N PRO A 101 8.04 4.74 4.33
CA PRO A 101 8.94 4.46 5.45
C PRO A 101 8.74 3.03 5.97
N GLY A 102 9.84 2.28 6.11
CA GLY A 102 9.79 0.84 6.34
C GLY A 102 9.18 0.43 7.68
N LYS A 103 9.50 1.14 8.76
CA LYS A 103 8.93 0.88 10.08
C LYS A 103 7.45 1.22 10.10
N GLN A 104 7.03 2.34 9.51
CA GLN A 104 5.60 2.70 9.46
C GLN A 104 4.79 1.67 8.67
N ASN A 105 5.27 1.28 7.47
CA ASN A 105 4.66 0.24 6.66
C ASN A 105 4.59 -1.11 7.41
N GLY A 106 5.70 -1.50 8.03
CA GLY A 106 5.79 -2.73 8.83
C GLY A 106 4.81 -2.75 10.01
N ASP A 107 4.70 -1.66 10.76
CA ASP A 107 3.81 -1.53 11.91
C ASP A 107 2.33 -1.50 11.51
N ALA A 108 2.00 -0.93 10.34
CA ALA A 108 0.65 -0.94 9.79
C ALA A 108 0.21 -2.36 9.39
N GLY A 109 1.12 -3.14 8.79
CA GLY A 109 0.82 -4.52 8.36
C GLY A 109 0.92 -5.58 9.47
N ARG A 110 1.81 -5.40 10.46
CA ARG A 110 2.17 -6.42 11.46
C ARG A 110 1.87 -5.98 12.88
N GLY A 111 2.09 -6.88 13.84
CA GLY A 111 2.01 -6.55 15.27
C GLY A 111 0.62 -6.02 15.66
N PRO A 112 0.49 -4.80 16.19
CA PRO A 112 -0.82 -4.22 16.53
C PRO A 112 -1.66 -3.80 15.32
N GLY A 113 -1.07 -3.70 14.11
CA GLY A 113 -1.75 -3.34 12.87
C GLY A 113 -2.64 -4.45 12.30
N LEU A 114 -2.70 -4.57 10.97
CA LEU A 114 -3.67 -5.42 10.26
C LEU A 114 -3.63 -6.90 10.72
N SER A 115 -2.44 -7.49 10.87
CA SER A 115 -2.32 -8.88 11.35
C SER A 115 -2.85 -9.06 12.79
N GLY A 116 -2.66 -8.04 13.63
CA GLY A 116 -3.11 -8.00 15.01
C GLY A 116 -4.63 -7.89 15.08
N PHE A 117 -5.21 -7.00 14.27
CA PHE A 117 -6.66 -6.88 14.10
C PHE A 117 -7.29 -8.22 13.71
N PHE A 118 -6.81 -8.87 12.65
CA PHE A 118 -7.34 -10.17 12.21
C PHE A 118 -7.32 -11.23 13.32
N THR A 119 -6.28 -11.23 14.15
CA THR A 119 -6.14 -12.17 15.26
C THR A 119 -7.10 -11.83 16.40
N LYS A 120 -7.12 -10.57 16.84
CA LYS A 120 -7.93 -10.11 17.98
C LYS A 120 -9.42 -10.16 17.69
N ALA A 121 -9.83 -9.73 16.50
CA ALA A 121 -11.22 -9.75 16.04
C ALA A 121 -11.64 -11.11 15.48
N ARG A 122 -10.73 -12.11 15.43
CA ARG A 122 -10.99 -13.47 14.93
C ARG A 122 -11.62 -13.50 13.53
N VAL A 123 -11.19 -12.58 12.65
CA VAL A 123 -11.68 -12.50 11.27
C VAL A 123 -11.28 -13.78 10.54
N GLN A 124 -12.24 -14.55 10.04
CA GLN A 124 -11.93 -15.81 9.36
C GLN A 124 -11.36 -15.58 7.95
N ASN A 125 -10.83 -16.62 7.31
CA ASN A 125 -10.50 -16.55 5.88
C ASN A 125 -11.76 -16.19 5.08
N GLY A 126 -11.67 -15.23 4.17
CA GLY A 126 -12.83 -14.67 3.47
C GLY A 126 -13.75 -13.83 4.34
N GLY A 127 -13.39 -13.58 5.60
CA GLY A 127 -14.15 -12.69 6.48
C GLY A 127 -14.02 -11.24 6.03
N ALA A 128 -15.16 -10.57 5.87
CA ALA A 128 -15.21 -9.16 5.48
C ALA A 128 -14.73 -8.25 6.62
N PHE A 129 -14.02 -7.20 6.23
CA PHE A 129 -13.63 -6.08 7.08
C PHE A 129 -13.52 -4.81 6.22
N TYR A 130 -13.52 -3.66 6.87
CA TYR A 130 -13.32 -2.37 6.23
C TYR A 130 -12.19 -1.63 6.93
N MET A 131 -11.63 -0.63 6.24
CA MET A 131 -10.66 0.30 6.78
C MET A 131 -11.27 1.68 6.65
N GLU A 132 -11.22 2.43 7.73
CA GLU A 132 -11.50 3.86 7.73
C GLU A 132 -10.17 4.58 7.91
N VAL A 133 -9.99 5.65 7.15
CA VAL A 133 -8.92 6.61 7.35
C VAL A 133 -9.60 7.90 7.81
N PRO A 134 -9.79 8.06 9.13
CA PRO A 134 -10.45 9.24 9.65
C PRO A 134 -9.72 10.50 9.21
N GLN A 135 -10.45 11.61 9.08
CA GLN A 135 -9.96 12.91 8.61
C GLN A 135 -9.64 13.00 7.11
N MET A 136 -9.89 11.92 6.36
CA MET A 136 -9.88 11.93 4.89
C MET A 136 -11.31 11.92 4.32
N GLU A 137 -12.33 12.09 5.16
CA GLU A 137 -13.72 12.17 4.70
C GLU A 137 -13.93 13.43 3.86
N GLY A 138 -14.40 13.27 2.62
CA GLY A 138 -14.59 14.39 1.70
C GLY A 138 -13.32 14.86 0.98
N CYS A 139 -12.20 14.16 1.17
CA CYS A 139 -10.99 14.34 0.37
C CYS A 139 -11.26 13.88 -1.07
N ASN A 140 -11.16 14.80 -2.03
CA ASN A 140 -11.21 14.49 -3.46
C ASN A 140 -9.77 14.24 -3.94
N PRO A 141 -9.51 13.17 -4.74
CA PRO A 141 -8.20 12.96 -5.37
C PRO A 141 -7.68 14.16 -6.18
N ASP A 142 -8.58 15.04 -6.66
CA ASP A 142 -8.21 16.26 -7.38
C ASP A 142 -7.82 17.44 -6.45
N ASP A 143 -8.01 17.30 -5.14
CA ASP A 143 -7.77 18.34 -4.13
C ASP A 143 -6.61 17.97 -3.19
N VAL A 144 -5.85 18.97 -2.73
CA VAL A 144 -4.83 18.76 -1.70
C VAL A 144 -5.50 18.56 -0.34
N CYS A 145 -5.49 17.33 0.15
CA CYS A 145 -6.01 17.00 1.47
C CYS A 145 -4.94 17.17 2.55
N VAL A 146 -5.16 18.14 3.42
CA VAL A 146 -4.29 18.38 4.58
C VAL A 146 -4.92 17.75 5.81
N ILE A 147 -4.40 16.60 6.23
CA ILE A 147 -4.76 15.97 7.51
C ILE A 147 -4.19 16.84 8.63
N ARG A 148 -5.07 17.53 9.38
CA ARG A 148 -4.68 18.34 10.54
C ARG A 148 -4.87 17.50 11.81
N PRO A 149 -3.87 17.46 12.71
CA PRO A 149 -3.94 16.65 13.93
C PRO A 149 -5.10 17.04 14.85
#